data_AF-A0A7G6WNR8-F1
#
_entry.id   AF-A0A7G6WNR8-F1
#
_cell.length_a   1.000
_cell.length_b   1.000
_cell.length_c   1.000
_cell.angle_alpha   90.00
_cell.angle_beta   90.00
_cell.angle_gamma   90.00
#
_symmetry.space_group_name_H-M   'P 1'
#
loop_
_entity.id
_entity.type
_entity.pdbx_description
1 polymer ?
#
loop_
_entity_poly.entity_id
_entity_poly.type
_entity_poly.pdbx_seq_one_letter_code
_entity_poly.pdbx_strand_id
1 'polypeptide(L)'
;MARHPDLDDAQDNAVNTGLAAWVAVLKGLEVSVGAAESTLQDPLGHLSAGPGSAGVKTWLPPILTTPFPPELSARANALAEKQESVTRRLEEARLDAARQLQAVSSVPGIGEPAAAVYLDVKS
;
A
#
# COMPACT_ATOMS: atom_id res chain seq x y z
N MET A 1 -26.15 24.47 44.63
CA MET A 1 -25.41 23.42 43.89
C MET A 1 -25.37 23.81 42.42
N ALA A 2 -24.30 24.46 41.98
CA ALA A 2 -24.12 24.80 40.56
C ALA A 2 -23.47 23.59 39.87
N ARG A 3 -24.17 23.00 38.90
CA ARG A 3 -23.60 22.03 37.96
C ARG A 3 -22.60 22.79 37.10
N HIS A 4 -21.34 22.35 37.03
CA HIS A 4 -20.28 22.98 36.22
C HIS A 4 -20.39 22.50 34.76
N PRO A 5 -20.87 23.30 33.80
CA PRO A 5 -21.00 22.91 32.39
C PRO A 5 -19.65 22.81 31.65
N ASP A 6 -18.62 23.51 32.14
CA ASP A 6 -17.31 23.67 31.46
C ASP A 6 -16.52 22.37 31.26
N LEU A 7 -16.72 21.36 32.12
CA LEU A 7 -16.01 20.08 32.04
C LEU A 7 -16.66 19.08 31.06
N ASP A 8 -17.98 19.13 30.92
CA ASP A 8 -18.72 18.26 30.01
C ASP A 8 -18.42 18.66 28.54
N ASP A 9 -18.37 19.97 28.25
CA ASP A 9 -18.03 20.50 26.92
C ASP A 9 -16.59 20.15 26.48
N ALA A 10 -15.63 20.21 27.42
CA ALA A 10 -14.23 19.87 27.15
C ALA A 10 -14.05 18.37 26.84
N GLN A 11 -14.78 17.52 27.55
CA GLN A 11 -14.77 16.07 27.33
C GLN A 11 -15.39 15.72 25.97
N ASP A 12 -16.52 16.33 25.61
CA ASP A 12 -17.17 16.12 24.32
C ASP A 12 -16.28 16.56 23.15
N ASN A 13 -15.57 17.69 23.30
CA ASN A 13 -14.59 18.14 22.31
C ASN A 13 -13.41 17.18 22.17
N ALA A 14 -12.90 16.63 23.27
CA ALA A 14 -11.82 15.65 23.24
C ALA A 14 -12.24 14.35 22.53
N VAL A 15 -13.47 13.86 22.77
CA VAL A 15 -14.04 12.70 22.09
C VAL A 15 -14.18 12.96 20.60
N ASN A 16 -14.72 14.12 20.21
CA ASN A 16 -14.87 14.51 18.81
C ASN A 16 -13.51 14.64 18.11
N THR A 17 -12.51 15.18 18.78
CA THR A 17 -11.14 15.29 18.26
C THR A 17 -10.52 13.90 18.06
N GLY A 18 -10.70 12.98 19.01
CA GLY A 18 -10.25 11.59 18.89
C GLY A 18 -10.91 10.87 17.72
N LEU A 19 -12.22 11.03 17.55
CA LEU A 19 -12.95 10.48 16.41
C LEU A 19 -12.42 11.01 15.08
N ALA A 20 -12.23 12.34 14.97
CA ALA A 20 -11.69 12.97 13.77
C ALA A 20 -10.28 12.48 13.44
N ALA A 21 -9.43 12.28 14.45
CA ALA A 21 -8.10 11.71 14.27
C ALA A 21 -8.17 10.30 13.68
N TRP A 22 -8.98 9.41 14.25
CA TRP A 22 -9.16 8.05 13.74
C TRP A 22 -9.74 8.01 12.31
N VAL A 23 -10.68 8.90 11.99
CA VAL A 23 -11.20 9.06 10.62
C VAL A 23 -10.08 9.41 9.64
N ALA A 24 -9.16 10.32 10.02
CA ALA A 24 -8.02 10.68 9.19
C ALA A 24 -7.06 9.51 8.97
N VAL A 25 -6.81 8.70 10.01
CA VAL A 25 -5.99 7.47 9.89
C VAL A 25 -6.60 6.49 8.91
N LEU A 26 -7.88 6.14 9.10
CA LEU A 26 -8.57 5.18 8.22
C LEU A 26 -8.61 5.68 6.77
N LYS A 27 -8.84 6.99 6.56
CA LYS A 27 -8.79 7.59 5.22
C LYS A 27 -7.40 7.47 4.58
N GLY A 28 -6.33 7.70 5.34
CA GLY A 28 -4.96 7.54 4.84
C GLY A 28 -4.65 6.10 4.44
N LEU A 29 -5.12 5.12 5.22
CA LEU A 29 -4.98 3.70 4.90
C LEU A 29 -5.79 3.30 3.66
N GLU A 30 -7.03 3.75 3.54
CA GLU A 30 -7.87 3.49 2.36
C GLU A 30 -7.23 3.99 1.06
N VAL A 31 -6.65 5.20 1.08
CA VAL A 31 -5.91 5.74 -0.08
C VAL A 31 -4.71 4.86 -0.42
N SER A 32 -3.97 4.39 0.59
CA SER A 32 -2.80 3.54 0.39
C SER A 32 -3.17 2.17 -0.19
N VAL A 33 -4.26 1.56 0.31
CA VAL A 33 -4.79 0.29 -0.21
C VAL A 33 -5.30 0.46 -1.63
N GLY A 34 -6.03 1.53 -1.95
CA GLY A 34 -6.50 1.81 -3.30
C GLY A 34 -5.34 2.02 -4.31
N ALA A 35 -4.24 2.63 -3.87
CA ALA A 35 -3.04 2.75 -4.70
C ALA A 35 -2.38 1.39 -4.98
N ALA A 36 -2.30 0.52 -3.95
CA ALA A 36 -1.81 -0.85 -4.11
C ALA A 36 -2.70 -1.67 -5.06
N GLU A 37 -4.02 -1.58 -4.92
CA GLU A 37 -4.97 -2.20 -5.84
C GLU A 37 -4.77 -1.74 -7.29
N SER A 38 -4.63 -0.43 -7.51
CA SER A 38 -4.43 0.14 -8.85
C SER A 38 -3.13 -0.36 -9.48
N THR A 39 -2.07 -0.53 -8.68
CA THR A 39 -0.77 -1.05 -9.14
C THR A 39 -0.88 -2.53 -9.55
N LEU A 40 -1.68 -3.31 -8.83
CA LEU A 40 -1.95 -4.71 -9.21
C LEU A 40 -2.78 -4.83 -10.48
N GLN A 41 -3.70 -3.89 -10.74
CA GLN A 41 -4.52 -3.88 -11.96
C GLN A 41 -3.72 -3.44 -13.19
N ASP A 42 -2.82 -2.48 -13.04
CA ASP A 42 -1.95 -2.01 -14.11
C ASP A 42 -0.46 -2.12 -13.71
N PRO A 43 0.11 -3.34 -13.76
CA PRO A 43 1.49 -3.58 -13.38
C PRO A 43 2.50 -3.05 -14.42
N LEU A 44 2.07 -2.53 -15.56
CA LEU A 44 2.97 -1.96 -16.57
C LEU A 44 2.86 -0.43 -16.64
N GLY A 45 1.74 0.15 -16.19
CA GLY A 45 1.53 1.60 -16.14
C GLY A 45 2.59 2.33 -15.32
N HIS A 46 3.09 1.71 -14.25
CA HIS A 46 4.16 2.29 -13.43
C HIS A 46 5.56 2.16 -14.05
N LEU A 47 5.76 1.29 -15.06
CA LEU A 47 7.02 1.15 -15.79
C LEU A 47 7.17 2.24 -16.87
N SER A 48 6.05 2.82 -17.33
CA SER A 48 6.07 4.00 -18.21
C SER A 48 6.52 5.26 -17.46
N ALA A 49 6.40 5.27 -16.12
CA ALA A 49 7.04 6.26 -15.28
C ALA A 49 8.48 5.78 -14.98
N GLY A 50 9.50 6.61 -15.25
CA GLY A 50 10.90 6.20 -15.20
C GLY A 50 11.36 5.51 -13.90
N PRO A 51 12.50 4.79 -13.93
CA PRO A 51 13.00 4.00 -12.81
C PRO A 51 13.20 4.90 -11.58
N GLY A 52 12.29 4.77 -10.61
CA GLY A 52 12.22 5.64 -9.43
C GLY A 52 10.80 6.06 -9.02
N SER A 53 9.80 5.87 -9.89
CA SER A 53 8.42 6.28 -9.57
C SER A 53 7.66 5.35 -8.61
N ALA A 54 8.15 4.12 -8.38
CA ALA A 54 7.52 3.14 -7.49
C ALA A 54 8.00 3.28 -6.03
N GLY A 55 8.19 4.51 -5.56
CA GLY A 55 8.42 4.76 -4.14
C GLY A 55 7.14 4.50 -3.37
N VAL A 56 6.95 3.27 -2.86
CA VAL A 56 5.93 2.99 -1.85
C VAL A 56 6.27 3.89 -0.67
N LYS A 57 5.51 4.97 -0.49
CA LYS A 57 5.68 5.86 0.67
C LYS A 57 5.44 5.01 1.90
N THR A 58 6.50 4.75 2.68
CA THR A 58 6.41 3.96 3.91
C THR A 58 5.37 4.59 4.83
N TRP A 59 4.25 3.90 5.03
CA TRP A 59 3.23 4.35 5.96
C TRP A 59 3.76 4.18 7.38
N LEU A 60 3.68 5.26 8.17
CA LEU A 60 4.02 5.24 9.59
C LEU A 60 2.72 5.34 10.39
N PRO A 61 2.47 4.42 11.33
CA PRO A 61 1.28 4.48 12.16
C PRO A 61 1.32 5.77 13.01
N PRO A 62 0.26 6.58 13.00
CA PRO A 62 0.17 7.72 13.88
C PRO A 62 0.03 7.24 15.34
N ILE A 63 0.70 7.94 16.25
CA ILE A 63 0.56 7.69 17.69
C ILE A 63 -0.73 8.35 18.15
N LEU A 64 -1.74 7.55 18.46
CA LEU A 64 -3.01 8.01 19.01
C LEU A 64 -3.11 7.59 20.48
N THR A 65 -3.41 8.54 21.35
CA THR A 65 -3.65 8.31 22.78
C THR A 65 -5.13 8.04 23.08
N THR A 66 -6.00 8.27 22.10
CA THR A 66 -7.44 8.06 22.20
C THR A 66 -7.81 6.62 21.84
N PRO A 67 -8.70 5.96 22.60
CA PRO A 67 -9.17 4.62 22.27
C PRO A 67 -9.85 4.58 20.89
N PHE A 68 -9.92 3.39 20.29
CA PHE A 68 -10.58 3.20 19.00
C PHE A 68 -12.11 3.38 19.15
N PRO A 69 -12.76 4.27 18.37
CA PRO A 69 -14.19 4.52 18.47
C PRO A 69 -15.02 3.35 17.90
N PRO A 70 -16.02 2.82 18.63
CA PRO A 70 -16.84 1.69 18.17
C PRO A 70 -17.64 2.02 16.90
N GLU A 71 -17.95 3.29 16.65
CA GLU A 71 -18.67 3.75 15.46
C GLU A 71 -17.86 3.51 14.17
N LEU A 72 -16.53 3.39 14.29
CA LEU A 72 -15.64 3.14 13.16
C LEU A 72 -15.34 1.65 12.93
N SER A 73 -15.82 0.74 13.79
CA SER A 73 -15.52 -0.70 13.70
C SER A 73 -15.92 -1.30 12.36
N ALA A 74 -17.11 -0.97 11.84
CA ALA A 74 -17.57 -1.48 10.54
C ALA A 74 -16.63 -1.07 9.39
N ARG A 75 -16.17 0.19 9.41
CA ARG A 75 -15.25 0.72 8.40
C ARG A 75 -13.86 0.09 8.50
N ALA A 76 -13.34 -0.06 9.72
CA ALA A 76 -12.05 -0.72 9.94
C ALA A 76 -12.05 -2.18 9.48
N ASN A 77 -13.13 -2.93 9.74
CA ASN A 77 -13.27 -4.31 9.29
C ASN A 77 -13.32 -4.39 7.76
N ALA A 78 -14.12 -3.54 7.10
CA ALA A 78 -14.18 -3.50 5.64
C ALA A 78 -12.82 -3.15 5.00
N LEU A 79 -12.03 -2.28 5.64
CA LEU A 79 -10.67 -1.98 5.22
C LEU A 79 -9.73 -3.18 5.38
N ALA A 80 -9.82 -3.91 6.50
CA ALA A 80 -9.02 -5.11 6.75
C ALA A 80 -9.30 -6.22 5.72
N GLU A 81 -10.56 -6.45 5.37
CA GLU A 81 -10.97 -7.41 4.33
C GLU A 81 -10.39 -7.04 2.95
N LYS A 82 -10.38 -5.74 2.61
CA LYS A 82 -9.74 -5.26 1.38
C LYS A 82 -8.24 -5.50 1.40
N GLN A 83 -7.56 -5.20 2.51
CA GLN A 83 -6.13 -5.45 2.68
C GLN A 83 -5.78 -6.93 2.50
N GLU A 84 -6.59 -7.84 3.06
CA GLU A 84 -6.40 -9.28 2.88
C GLU A 84 -6.57 -9.69 1.41
N SER A 85 -7.60 -9.17 0.73
CA SER A 85 -7.85 -9.45 -0.68
C SER A 85 -6.69 -8.99 -1.58
N VAL A 86 -6.14 -7.80 -1.31
CA VAL A 86 -4.95 -7.26 -2.00
C VAL A 86 -3.73 -8.14 -1.75
N THR A 87 -3.49 -8.53 -0.50
CA THR A 87 -2.36 -9.39 -0.13
C THR A 87 -2.42 -10.72 -0.85
N ARG A 88 -3.60 -11.36 -0.89
CA ARG A 88 -3.79 -12.62 -1.61
C ARG A 88 -3.49 -12.48 -3.10
N ARG A 89 -4.01 -11.44 -3.75
CA ARG A 89 -3.76 -11.17 -5.19
C ARG A 89 -2.29 -10.90 -5.48
N LEU A 90 -1.60 -10.20 -4.58
CA LEU A 90 -0.16 -9.95 -4.70
C LEU A 90 0.64 -11.26 -4.67
N GLU A 91 0.33 -12.16 -3.73
CA GLU A 91 0.99 -13.47 -3.65
C GLU A 91 0.70 -14.34 -4.87
N GLU A 92 -0.54 -14.33 -5.39
CA GLU A 92 -0.89 -15.01 -6.64
C GLU A 92 -0.06 -14.50 -7.82
N ALA A 93 0.01 -13.17 -8.00
CA ALA A 93 0.82 -12.54 -9.06
C ALA A 93 2.31 -12.86 -8.92
N ARG A 94 2.83 -12.91 -7.68
CA ARG A 94 4.23 -13.31 -7.41
C ARG A 94 4.51 -14.75 -7.85
N LEU A 95 3.60 -15.67 -7.56
CA LEU A 95 3.74 -17.07 -7.97
C LEU A 95 3.67 -17.23 -9.49
N ASP A 96 2.81 -16.47 -10.17
CA ASP A 96 2.75 -16.45 -11.63
C ASP A 96 4.05 -15.95 -12.27
N ALA A 97 4.59 -14.83 -11.77
CA ALA A 97 5.86 -14.29 -12.24
C ALA A 97 7.02 -15.29 -12.06
N ALA A 98 7.07 -15.98 -10.92
CA ALA A 98 8.07 -17.01 -10.67
C ALA A 98 7.99 -18.17 -11.68
N ARG A 99 6.77 -18.62 -12.01
CA ARG A 99 6.54 -19.64 -13.05
C ARG A 99 7.00 -19.16 -14.43
N GLN A 100 6.67 -17.93 -14.81
CA GLN A 100 7.08 -17.36 -16.10
C GLN A 100 8.60 -17.27 -16.23
N LEU A 101 9.29 -16.81 -15.17
CA LEU A 101 10.75 -16.78 -15.14
C LEU A 101 11.37 -18.17 -15.28
N GLN A 102 10.80 -19.18 -14.61
CA GLN A 102 11.25 -20.56 -14.75
C GLN A 102 11.09 -21.07 -16.19
N ALA A 103 9.97 -20.79 -16.84
CA ALA A 103 9.73 -21.16 -18.23
C ALA A 103 10.72 -20.51 -19.20
N VAL A 104 11.01 -19.21 -19.02
CA VAL A 104 12.02 -18.49 -19.82
C VAL A 104 13.42 -19.06 -19.59
N SER A 105 13.78 -19.38 -18.34
CA SER A 105 15.09 -19.98 -18.02
C SER A 105 15.29 -21.39 -18.56
N SER A 106 14.21 -22.07 -18.97
CA SER A 106 14.25 -23.44 -19.50
C SER A 106 14.45 -23.48 -21.03
N VAL A 107 14.55 -22.33 -21.70
CA VAL A 107 14.83 -22.23 -23.14
C VAL A 107 16.36 -22.24 -23.36
N PRO A 108 16.93 -23.27 -24.03
CA PRO A 108 18.34 -23.28 -24.37
C PRO A 108 18.67 -22.10 -25.30
N GLY A 109 19.67 -21.29 -24.94
CA GLY A 109 20.15 -20.14 -25.73
C GLY A 109 19.76 -18.75 -25.20
N ILE A 110 18.90 -18.64 -24.18
CA ILE A 110 18.68 -17.39 -23.43
C ILE A 110 19.38 -17.55 -22.07
N GLY A 111 20.67 -17.19 -22.03
CA GLY A 111 21.50 -17.36 -20.83
C GLY A 111 22.99 -17.50 -21.11
N GLU A 112 23.39 -17.86 -22.33
CA GLU A 112 24.75 -17.53 -22.76
C GLU A 112 24.77 -16.04 -23.10
N PRO A 113 25.59 -15.22 -22.41
CA PRO A 113 25.91 -13.92 -22.95
C PRO A 113 26.61 -14.20 -24.28
N ALA A 114 25.87 -14.07 -25.40
CA ALA A 114 26.49 -14.00 -26.71
C ALA A 114 27.53 -12.89 -26.59
N ALA A 115 28.80 -13.29 -26.53
CA ALA A 115 29.91 -12.41 -26.25
C ALA A 115 29.75 -11.19 -27.14
N ALA A 116 29.55 -10.01 -26.55
CA ALA A 116 29.46 -8.78 -27.29
C ALA A 116 30.82 -8.58 -27.97
N VAL A 117 30.91 -8.95 -29.25
CA VAL A 117 32.11 -8.75 -30.07
C VAL A 117 32.13 -7.28 -30.45
N TYR A 118 32.97 -6.50 -29.76
CA TYR A 118 33.30 -5.15 -30.18
C TYR A 118 34.26 -5.25 -31.37
N LEU A 119 33.75 -4.96 -32.57
CA LEU A 119 34.57 -4.72 -33.76
C LEU A 119 35.14 -3.30 -33.66
N ASP A 120 36.40 -3.20 -33.25
CA ASP A 120 37.18 -1.97 -33.38
C ASP A 120 37.55 -1.78 -34.86
N VAL A 121 36.85 -0.88 -35.54
CA VAL A 121 37.17 -0.50 -36.91
C VAL A 121 38.26 0.57 -36.84
N LYS A 122 39.51 0.14 -37.03
CA LYS A 122 40.66 1.06 -37.11
C LYS A 122 40.47 2.02 -38.29
N SER A 123 40.42 3.31 -38.00
CA SER A 123 40.55 4.42 -38.95
C SER A 123 42.00 4.70 -39.30
#